data_AF-A0A4Q0Z0S9-F1
#
_entry.id   AF-A0A4Q0Z0S9-F1
#
_cell.length_a   1.000
_cell.length_b   1.000
_cell.length_c   1.000
_cell.angle_alpha   90.00
_cell.angle_beta   90.00
_cell.angle_gamma   90.00
#
_symmetry.space_group_name_H-M   'P 1'
#
loop_
_entity.id
_entity.type
_entity.pdbx_description
1 polymer ?
#
loop_
_entity_poly.entity_id
_entity_poly.type
_entity_poly.pdbx_seq_one_letter_code
_entity_poly.pdbx_strand_id
1 'polypeptide(L)'
;MDAYFEILQEKAKKIGANIEDCGYDKDCIKDVLALKVRTDLENENLKTIKDKASSIEANTSNCNTKEEFLDAIEEKVKKVLEEENELYTSIELQKNFMPLDLG
;
A
#
# COMPACT_ATOMS: atom_id res chain seq x y z
N MET A 1 17.27 -11.68 -1.75
CA MET A 1 15.89 -11.61 -1.24
C MET A 1 15.36 -10.25 -1.68
N ASP A 2 14.15 -10.18 -2.19
CA ASP A 2 13.58 -8.94 -2.72
C ASP A 2 13.35 -7.96 -1.56
N ALA A 3 14.10 -6.85 -1.55
CA ALA A 3 14.09 -5.93 -0.42
C ALA A 3 12.71 -5.28 -0.20
N TYR A 4 11.94 -5.07 -1.29
CA TYR A 4 10.61 -4.51 -1.18
C TYR A 4 9.59 -5.52 -0.65
N PHE A 5 9.75 -6.81 -1.00
CA PHE A 5 8.96 -7.88 -0.39
C PHE A 5 9.13 -7.94 1.14
N GLU A 6 10.35 -7.83 1.64
CA GLU A 6 10.60 -7.80 3.10
C GLU A 6 9.90 -6.59 3.77
N ILE A 7 9.92 -5.43 3.12
CA ILE A 7 9.20 -4.23 3.60
C ILE A 7 7.69 -4.49 3.67
N LEU A 8 7.10 -5.11 2.65
CA LEU A 8 5.68 -5.48 2.66
C LEU A 8 5.35 -6.44 3.80
N GLN A 9 6.20 -7.44 4.06
CA GLN A 9 6.03 -8.37 5.18
C GLN A 9 6.09 -7.66 6.54
N GLU A 10 7.02 -6.70 6.71
CA GLU A 10 7.09 -5.89 7.93
C GLU A 10 5.85 -5.02 8.13
N LYS A 11 5.35 -4.39 7.06
CA LYS A 11 4.11 -3.60 7.09
C LYS A 11 2.91 -4.48 7.47
N ALA A 12 2.80 -5.68 6.91
CA ALA A 12 1.74 -6.63 7.24
C ALA A 12 1.78 -7.03 8.71
N LYS A 13 2.96 -7.35 9.23
CA LYS A 13 3.15 -7.66 10.65
C LYS A 13 2.76 -6.50 11.57
N LYS A 14 3.08 -5.26 11.21
CA LYS A 14 2.76 -4.06 12.01
C LYS A 14 1.26 -3.85 12.19
N ILE A 15 0.46 -4.15 11.17
CA ILE A 15 -1.01 -3.98 11.20
C ILE A 15 -1.76 -5.29 11.45
N GLY A 16 -1.05 -6.40 11.67
CA GLY A 16 -1.65 -7.72 11.87
C GLY A 16 -2.43 -8.23 10.66
N ALA A 17 -1.96 -7.93 9.44
CA ALA A 17 -2.54 -8.48 8.22
C ALA A 17 -2.00 -9.89 7.96
N ASN A 18 -2.89 -10.86 7.67
CA ASN A 18 -2.48 -12.22 7.32
C ASN A 18 -2.16 -12.30 5.83
N ILE A 19 -0.88 -12.52 5.50
CA ILE A 19 -0.37 -12.60 4.13
C ILE A 19 0.16 -13.99 3.78
N GLU A 20 -0.03 -15.00 4.62
CA GLU A 20 0.51 -16.35 4.39
C GLU A 20 0.01 -16.94 3.05
N ASP A 21 -1.27 -16.74 2.75
CA ASP A 21 -1.90 -17.20 1.51
C ASP A 21 -1.36 -16.49 0.25
N CYS A 22 -0.73 -15.33 0.40
CA CYS A 22 -0.14 -14.59 -0.72
C CYS A 22 1.25 -15.13 -1.14
N GLY A 23 1.92 -15.92 -0.31
CA GLY A 23 3.28 -16.40 -0.59
C GLY A 23 4.25 -15.26 -0.91
N TYR A 24 4.76 -15.22 -2.15
CA TYR A 24 5.68 -14.19 -2.65
C TYR A 24 5.01 -13.15 -3.59
N ASP A 25 3.69 -13.19 -3.73
CA ASP A 25 2.94 -12.28 -4.60
C ASP A 25 2.79 -10.90 -3.94
N LYS A 26 3.55 -9.92 -4.43
CA LYS A 26 3.51 -8.54 -3.93
C LYS A 26 2.16 -7.88 -4.15
N ASP A 27 1.48 -8.18 -5.26
CA ASP A 27 0.18 -7.57 -5.59
C ASP A 27 -0.88 -8.08 -4.62
N CYS A 28 -0.88 -9.39 -4.34
CA CYS A 28 -1.70 -9.99 -3.29
C CYS A 28 -1.43 -9.35 -1.92
N ILE A 29 -0.16 -9.16 -1.54
CA ILE A 29 0.18 -8.56 -0.24
C ILE A 29 -0.30 -7.11 -0.16
N LYS A 30 -0.13 -6.31 -1.21
CA LYS A 30 -0.63 -4.92 -1.27
C LYS A 30 -2.15 -4.88 -1.10
N ASP A 31 -2.88 -5.78 -1.75
CA ASP A 31 -4.33 -5.88 -1.62
C ASP A 31 -4.75 -6.25 -0.19
N VAL A 32 -4.10 -7.24 0.42
CA VAL A 32 -4.37 -7.64 1.81
C VAL A 32 -4.10 -6.49 2.78
N LEU A 33 -3.01 -5.75 2.60
CA LEU A 33 -2.67 -4.59 3.43
C LEU A 33 -3.74 -3.50 3.32
N ALA A 34 -4.14 -3.15 2.10
CA ALA A 34 -5.14 -2.12 1.87
C ALA A 34 -6.50 -2.51 2.43
N LEU A 35 -6.93 -3.75 2.21
CA LEU A 35 -8.17 -4.30 2.75
C LEU A 35 -8.14 -4.33 4.29
N LYS A 36 -7.00 -4.66 4.89
CA LYS A 36 -6.84 -4.64 6.35
C LYS A 36 -7.03 -3.22 6.90
N VAL A 37 -6.40 -2.21 6.29
CA VAL A 37 -6.61 -0.80 6.66
C VAL A 37 -8.08 -0.41 6.54
N ARG A 38 -8.75 -0.79 5.44
CA ARG A 38 -10.18 -0.54 5.26
C ARG A 38 -11.01 -1.17 6.39
N THR A 39 -10.79 -2.45 6.66
CA THR A 39 -11.53 -3.23 7.66
C THR A 39 -11.32 -2.68 9.08
N ASP A 40 -10.10 -2.26 9.42
CA ASP A 40 -9.80 -1.67 10.73
C ASP A 40 -10.53 -0.33 10.96
N LEU A 41 -10.97 0.33 9.88
CA LEU A 41 -11.75 1.57 9.94
C LEU A 41 -13.27 1.35 9.85
N GLU A 42 -13.75 0.14 9.56
CA GLU A 42 -15.18 -0.13 9.41
C GLU A 42 -15.97 0.16 10.68
N ASN A 43 -15.36 0.01 11.86
CA ASN A 43 -16.02 0.28 13.14
C ASN A 43 -15.86 1.73 13.62
N GLU A 44 -15.06 2.53 12.92
CA GLU A 44 -14.86 3.94 13.24
C GLU A 44 -16.07 4.80 12.85
N ASN A 45 -16.20 5.95 13.51
CA ASN A 45 -17.23 6.92 13.13
C ASN A 45 -16.85 7.65 11.82
N LEU A 46 -17.86 8.18 11.13
CA LEU A 46 -17.66 8.84 9.83
C LEU A 46 -16.68 10.02 9.90
N LYS A 47 -16.64 10.76 11.01
CA LYS A 47 -15.71 11.88 11.18
C LYS A 47 -14.26 11.38 11.19
N THR A 48 -13.95 10.37 12.00
CA THR A 48 -12.63 9.73 12.03
C THR A 48 -12.20 9.25 10.65
N ILE A 49 -13.12 8.63 9.90
CA ILE A 49 -12.83 8.12 8.56
C ILE A 49 -12.51 9.27 7.59
N LYS A 50 -13.30 10.35 7.61
CA LYS A 50 -13.02 11.57 6.82
C LYS A 50 -11.68 12.22 7.17
N ASP A 51 -11.37 12.31 8.46
CA ASP A 51 -10.10 12.87 8.94
C ASP A 51 -8.92 12.03 8.45
N LYS A 52 -9.05 10.69 8.47
CA LYS A 52 -8.03 9.77 7.94
C LYS A 52 -7.89 9.86 6.42
N ALA A 53 -9.00 9.85 5.68
CA ALA A 53 -9.00 10.01 4.23
C ALA A 53 -8.30 11.32 3.81
N SER A 54 -8.57 12.41 4.53
CA SER A 54 -7.93 13.71 4.30
C SER A 54 -6.43 13.68 4.63
N SER A 55 -6.05 13.04 5.74
CA SER A 55 -4.65 12.95 6.20
C SER A 55 -3.75 12.19 5.22
N ILE A 56 -4.32 11.24 4.48
CA ILE A 56 -3.60 10.48 3.46
C ILE A 56 -3.83 11.01 2.04
N GLU A 57 -4.52 12.15 1.89
CA GLU A 57 -4.88 12.74 0.60
C GLU A 57 -5.59 11.75 -0.34
N ALA A 58 -6.52 10.96 0.22
CA ALA A 58 -7.39 10.10 -0.59
C ALA A 58 -8.33 10.95 -1.44
N ASN A 59 -8.66 10.47 -2.64
CA ASN A 59 -9.62 11.16 -3.50
C ASN A 59 -11.05 10.96 -2.98
N THR A 60 -11.54 11.93 -2.22
CA THR A 60 -12.90 11.87 -1.64
C THR A 60 -13.90 12.78 -2.35
N SER A 61 -13.57 13.29 -3.53
CA SER A 61 -14.38 14.33 -4.22
C SER A 61 -15.82 13.90 -4.50
N ASN A 62 -16.05 12.59 -4.65
CA ASN A 62 -17.35 12.01 -4.96
C ASN A 62 -17.91 11.14 -3.83
N CYS A 63 -17.32 11.16 -2.63
CA CYS A 63 -17.74 10.32 -1.51
C CYS A 63 -18.87 10.98 -0.70
N ASN A 64 -20.00 10.30 -0.60
CA ASN A 64 -21.19 10.70 0.15
C ASN A 64 -21.49 9.77 1.32
N THR A 65 -21.07 8.52 1.22
CA THR A 65 -21.34 7.43 2.17
C THR A 65 -20.08 7.00 2.89
N LYS A 66 -20.24 6.37 4.06
CA LYS A 66 -19.11 5.81 4.81
C LYS A 66 -18.32 4.80 3.98
N GLU A 67 -19.01 3.96 3.21
CA GLU A 67 -18.39 2.95 2.35
C GLU A 67 -17.52 3.60 1.27
N GLU A 68 -18.00 4.63 0.59
CA GLU A 68 -17.21 5.35 -0.41
C GLU A 68 -15.94 5.99 0.17
N PHE A 69 -15.97 6.48 1.42
CA PHE A 69 -14.76 6.98 2.07
C PHE A 69 -13.78 5.85 2.43
N LEU A 70 -14.29 4.69 2.85
CA LEU A 70 -13.48 3.52 3.17
C LEU A 70 -12.80 2.97 1.90
N ASP A 71 -13.53 2.91 0.80
CA ASP A 71 -13.02 2.44 -0.49
C ASP A 71 -11.97 3.43 -1.05
N ALA A 72 -12.21 4.75 -0.93
CA ALA A 72 -11.22 5.76 -1.30
C ALA A 72 -9.92 5.65 -0.48
N ILE A 73 -10.01 5.29 0.80
CA ILE A 73 -8.83 5.02 1.64
C ILE A 73 -8.12 3.76 1.15
N GLU A 74 -8.84 2.68 0.89
CA GLU A 74 -8.26 1.43 0.36
C GLU A 74 -7.48 1.69 -0.94
N GLU A 75 -8.11 2.35 -1.91
CA GLU A 75 -7.50 2.69 -3.20
C GLU A 75 -6.24 3.54 -3.02
N LYS A 76 -6.29 4.54 -2.13
CA LYS A 76 -5.13 5.39 -1.86
C LYS A 76 -3.97 4.59 -1.23
N VAL A 77 -4.26 3.66 -0.32
CA VAL A 77 -3.24 2.78 0.27
C VAL A 77 -2.61 1.88 -0.80
N LYS A 78 -3.41 1.26 -1.67
CA LYS A 78 -2.88 0.44 -2.79
C LYS A 78 -1.95 1.26 -3.68
N LYS A 79 -2.39 2.47 -4.05
CA LYS A 79 -1.60 3.36 -4.91
C LYS A 79 -0.26 3.75 -4.28
N VAL A 80 -0.26 4.09 -2.99
CA VAL A 80 0.99 4.42 -2.28
C VAL A 80 1.94 3.23 -2.26
N LEU A 81 1.44 2.02 -2.03
CA LEU A 81 2.27 0.81 -2.07
C LEU A 81 2.79 0.52 -3.48
N GLU A 82 2.00 0.75 -4.53
CA GLU A 82 2.49 0.62 -5.91
C GLU A 82 3.61 1.62 -6.22
N GLU A 83 3.42 2.89 -5.88
CA GLU A 83 4.43 3.94 -6.10
C GLU A 83 5.73 3.63 -5.34
N GLU A 84 5.64 3.11 -4.12
CA GLU A 84 6.81 2.63 -3.38
C GLU A 84 7.50 1.44 -4.09
N ASN A 85 6.74 0.45 -4.58
CA ASN A 85 7.28 -0.71 -5.30
C ASN A 85 8.04 -0.30 -6.57
N GLU A 86 7.45 0.59 -7.37
CA GLU A 86 8.07 1.13 -8.59
C GLU A 86 9.36 1.90 -8.27
N LEU A 87 9.34 2.74 -7.23
CA LEU A 87 10.51 3.50 -6.80
C LEU A 87 11.64 2.57 -6.36
N TYR A 88 11.33 1.55 -5.55
CA TYR A 88 12.32 0.56 -5.12
C TYR A 88 12.91 -0.21 -6.30
N THR A 89 12.07 -0.64 -7.23
CA THR A 89 12.51 -1.33 -8.45
C THR A 89 13.43 -0.45 -9.30
N SER A 90 13.09 0.83 -9.46
CA SER A 90 13.93 1.80 -10.18
C SER A 90 15.28 2.01 -9.51
N ILE A 91 15.32 2.09 -8.17
CA ILE A 91 16.58 2.25 -7.41
C ILE A 91 17.45 0.99 -7.52
N GLU A 92 16.85 -0.21 -7.44
CA GLU A 92 17.58 -1.46 -7.62
C GLU A 92 18.17 -1.58 -9.04
N LEU A 93 17.42 -1.20 -10.07
CA LEU A 93 17.91 -1.16 -11.44
C LEU A 93 19.11 -0.23 -11.58
N GLN A 94 19.05 0.98 -11.03
CA GLN A 94 20.17 1.93 -11.07
C GLN A 94 21.42 1.42 -10.34
N LYS A 95 21.27 0.70 -9.23
CA LYS A 95 22.41 0.08 -8.52
C LYS A 95 23.04 -1.07 -9.30
N ASN A 96 22.24 -1.77 -10.12
CA ASN A 96 22.70 -2.88 -10.95
C ASN A 96 23.24 -2.42 -12.31
N PHE A 97 23.15 -1.14 -12.66
CA PHE A 97 23.83 -0.57 -13.83
C PHE A 97 25.34 -0.50 -13.57
N MET A 98 26.06 -1.56 -13.94
CA MET A 98 27.49 -1.47 -14.24
C MET A 98 27.64 -0.67 -15.54
N PRO A 99 28.39 0.45 -15.56
CA PRO A 99 28.77 1.06 -16.82
C PRO A 99 29.60 0.02 -17.59
N LEU A 100 29.15 -0.33 -18.79
CA LEU A 100 30.02 -1.02 -19.74
C LEU A 100 31.13 -0.02 -20.07
N ASP A 101 32.29 -0.24 -19.46
CA ASP A 101 33.54 0.45 -19.79
C ASP A 101 33.87 0.05 -21.24
N LEU A 102 33.36 0.83 -22.19
CA LEU A 102 33.73 0.75 -23.61
C LEU A 102 35.07 1.47 -23.73
N GLY A 103 36.13 0.72 -23.43
CA GLY A 103 37.53 1.16 -23.52
C GLY A 103 37.97 1.61 -24.90
#